data_AF-A0A4V3EJE8-F1
#
_entry.id   AF-A0A4V3EJE8-F1
#
_cell.length_a   1.000
_cell.length_b   1.000
_cell.length_c   1.000
_cell.angle_alpha   90.00
_cell.angle_beta   90.00
_cell.angle_gamma   90.00
#
_symmetry.space_group_name_H-M   'P 1'
#
loop_
_entity.id
_entity.type
_entity.pdbx_description
1 polymer ?
#
loop_
_entity_poly.entity_id
_entity_poly.type
_entity_poly.pdbx_seq_one_letter_code
_entity_poly.pdbx_strand_id
1 'polypeptide(L)'
;MIRMYVRRMTGGRWPSIQPGEQLACPEVARLLQQFLDDEIDDPVVVEALTVHVDECGPCGYEAETFRTIKAALAARREPLEPESVDRLRSFGSSLMRES
;
A
#
# COMPACT_ATOMS: atom_id res chain seq x y z
N MET A 1 -15.84 17.47 5.22
CA MET A 1 -14.81 16.42 5.32
C MET A 1 -14.44 15.99 3.92
N ILE A 2 -13.40 16.58 3.35
CA ILE A 2 -12.96 16.31 1.97
C ILE A 2 -11.81 15.31 2.07
N ARG A 3 -12.08 14.04 1.73
CA ARG A 3 -11.05 13.01 1.57
C ARG A 3 -10.56 13.12 0.13
N MET A 4 -9.54 13.94 -0.09
CA MET A 4 -8.85 14.00 -1.38
C MET A 4 -8.10 12.68 -1.57
N TYR A 5 -8.75 11.70 -2.21
CA TYR A 5 -8.06 10.55 -2.76
C TYR A 5 -7.22 11.06 -3.94
N VAL A 6 -5.93 11.25 -3.71
CA VAL A 6 -4.96 11.29 -4.81
C VAL A 6 -5.02 9.91 -5.44
N ARG A 7 -5.79 9.79 -6.52
CA ARG A 7 -5.91 8.58 -7.33
C ARG A 7 -4.53 8.33 -7.96
N ARG A 8 -3.70 7.52 -7.30
CA ARG A 8 -2.46 7.04 -7.87
C ARG A 8 -2.85 6.15 -9.06
N MET A 9 -2.61 6.64 -10.27
CA MET A 9 -2.78 5.89 -11.52
C MET A 9 -1.67 4.84 -11.64
N THR A 10 -1.69 3.81 -10.80
CA THR A 10 -0.92 2.59 -11.05
C THR A 10 -1.92 1.55 -11.51
N GLY A 11 -2.14 1.51 -12.82
CA GLY A 11 -2.84 0.40 -13.48
C GLY A 11 -2.01 -0.88 -13.32
N GLY A 12 -2.00 -1.43 -12.12
CA GLY A 12 -1.42 -2.72 -11.82
C GLY A 12 -2.23 -3.80 -12.53
N ARG A 13 -1.55 -4.81 -13.07
CA ARG A 13 -2.23 -6.01 -13.56
C ARG A 13 -2.63 -6.85 -12.35
N TRP A 14 -3.78 -6.55 -11.79
CA TRP A 14 -4.38 -7.33 -10.72
C TRP A 14 -4.90 -8.67 -11.24
N PRO A 15 -4.95 -9.72 -10.40
CA PRO A 15 -5.64 -10.94 -10.78
C PRO A 15 -7.13 -10.64 -11.01
N SER A 16 -7.69 -11.19 -12.08
CA SER A 16 -9.11 -11.07 -12.39
C SER A 16 -9.92 -12.01 -11.49
N ILE A 17 -10.24 -11.56 -10.29
CA ILE A 17 -11.07 -12.31 -9.32
C ILE A 17 -12.45 -11.66 -9.16
N GLN A 18 -13.45 -12.46 -8.80
CA GLN A 18 -14.80 -11.97 -8.51
C GLN A 18 -15.00 -11.66 -7.01
N PRO A 19 -15.98 -10.81 -6.64
CA PRO A 19 -16.33 -10.59 -5.24
C PRO A 19 -16.65 -11.90 -4.52
N GLY A 20 -16.00 -12.14 -3.38
CA GLY A 20 -16.13 -13.35 -2.57
C GLY A 20 -15.25 -14.53 -3.01
N GLU A 21 -14.49 -14.39 -4.09
CA GLU A 21 -13.49 -15.38 -4.50
C GLU A 21 -12.23 -15.26 -3.62
N GLN A 22 -11.66 -16.40 -3.24
CA GLN A 22 -10.44 -16.45 -2.41
C GLN A 22 -9.19 -16.58 -3.27
N LEU A 23 -8.12 -15.88 -2.89
CA LEU A 23 -6.80 -16.06 -3.47
C LEU A 23 -6.09 -17.26 -2.85
N ALA A 24 -5.28 -17.96 -3.64
CA ALA A 24 -4.39 -18.98 -3.12
C ALA A 24 -3.13 -18.36 -2.47
N CYS A 25 -2.50 -19.06 -1.51
CA CYS A 25 -1.31 -18.55 -0.81
C CYS A 25 -0.19 -18.04 -1.75
N PRO A 26 0.13 -18.68 -2.90
CA PRO A 26 1.14 -18.16 -3.82
C PRO A 26 0.76 -16.81 -4.45
N GLU A 27 -0.53 -16.58 -4.69
CA GLU A 27 -1.03 -15.31 -5.23
C GLU A 27 -0.99 -14.21 -4.18
N VAL A 28 -1.35 -14.55 -2.94
CA VAL A 28 -1.23 -13.65 -1.78
C VAL A 28 0.23 -13.26 -1.56
N ALA A 29 1.15 -14.23 -1.50
CA ALA A 29 2.58 -13.98 -1.31
C ALA A 29 3.14 -13.02 -2.37
N ARG A 30 2.69 -13.12 -3.64
CA ARG A 30 3.09 -12.22 -4.72
C ARG A 30 2.59 -10.78 -4.53
N LEU A 31 1.42 -10.61 -3.92
CA LEU A 31 0.75 -9.31 -3.74
C LEU A 31 0.98 -8.69 -2.36
N LEU A 32 1.49 -9.47 -1.40
CA LEU A 32 1.51 -9.13 0.03
C LEU A 32 2.21 -7.80 0.32
N GLN A 33 3.37 -7.53 -0.29
CA GLN A 33 4.07 -6.25 -0.07
C GLN A 33 3.28 -5.05 -0.61
N GLN A 34 2.75 -5.15 -1.83
CA GLN A 34 1.92 -4.08 -2.44
C GLN A 34 0.65 -3.82 -1.62
N PHE A 35 0.03 -4.89 -1.10
CA PHE A 35 -1.09 -4.80 -0.17
C PHE A 35 -0.71 -4.08 1.12
N LEU A 36 0.41 -4.46 1.74
CA LEU A 36 0.91 -3.84 2.97
C LEU A 36 1.41 -2.39 2.79
N ASP A 37 1.64 -1.96 1.55
CA ASP A 37 2.07 -0.59 1.19
C ASP A 37 0.92 0.28 0.63
N ASP A 38 -0.33 -0.20 0.70
CA ASP A 38 -1.52 0.47 0.17
C ASP A 38 -1.40 0.80 -1.35
N GLU A 39 -0.71 -0.05 -2.11
CA GLU A 39 -0.48 0.13 -3.55
C GLU A 39 -1.50 -0.60 -4.44
N ILE A 40 -2.42 -1.34 -3.84
CA ILE A 40 -3.51 -2.03 -4.54
C ILE A 40 -4.75 -1.12 -4.57
N ASP A 41 -5.20 -0.78 -5.78
CA ASP A 41 -6.37 0.10 -6.00
C ASP A 41 -7.65 -0.67 -6.39
N ASP A 42 -7.55 -1.98 -6.66
CA ASP A 42 -8.72 -2.84 -6.89
C ASP A 42 -9.34 -3.28 -5.55
N PRO A 43 -10.58 -2.85 -5.25
CA PRO A 43 -11.22 -3.14 -3.97
C PRO A 43 -11.52 -4.64 -3.77
N VAL A 44 -11.79 -5.39 -4.84
CA VAL A 44 -12.07 -6.83 -4.76
C VAL A 44 -10.81 -7.58 -4.35
N VAL A 45 -9.68 -7.16 -4.88
CA VAL A 45 -8.36 -7.73 -4.57
C VAL A 45 -7.94 -7.40 -3.14
N VAL A 46 -8.16 -6.16 -2.70
CA VAL A 46 -7.91 -5.75 -1.30
C VAL A 46 -8.75 -6.57 -0.33
N GLU A 47 -10.03 -6.77 -0.62
CA GLU A 47 -10.93 -7.58 0.22
C GLU A 47 -10.46 -9.04 0.30
N ALA A 48 -10.16 -9.67 -0.85
CA ALA A 48 -9.69 -11.05 -0.89
C ALA A 48 -8.35 -11.25 -0.14
N LEU A 49 -7.43 -10.29 -0.23
CA LEU A 49 -6.16 -10.31 0.51
C LEU A 49 -6.36 -10.11 2.00
N THR A 50 -7.28 -9.23 2.41
CA THR A 50 -7.60 -9.00 3.82
C THR A 50 -8.14 -10.30 4.45
N VAL A 51 -9.15 -10.90 3.82
CA VAL A 51 -9.73 -12.17 4.30
C VAL A 51 -8.66 -13.26 4.40
N HIS A 52 -7.86 -13.44 3.34
CA HIS A 52 -6.85 -14.49 3.34
C HIS A 52 -5.77 -14.27 4.41
N VAL A 53 -5.26 -13.05 4.58
CA VAL A 53 -4.22 -12.76 5.58
C VAL A 53 -4.73 -12.97 7.01
N ASP A 54 -6.00 -12.69 7.26
CA ASP A 54 -6.63 -12.86 8.57
C ASP A 54 -6.91 -14.35 8.89
N GLU A 55 -7.24 -15.17 7.89
CA GLU A 55 -7.63 -16.58 8.08
C GLU A 55 -6.46 -17.57 7.91
N CYS A 56 -5.45 -17.24 7.08
CA CYS A 56 -4.33 -18.11 6.76
C CYS A 56 -3.13 -17.83 7.68
N GLY A 57 -2.87 -18.73 8.64
CA GLY A 57 -1.76 -18.59 9.58
C GLY A 57 -0.38 -18.28 8.95
N PRO A 58 0.09 -19.04 7.95
CA PRO A 58 1.36 -18.76 7.27
C PRO A 58 1.44 -17.36 6.63
N CYS A 59 0.39 -16.94 5.90
CA CYS A 59 0.36 -15.63 5.25
C CYS A 59 0.21 -14.49 6.27
N GLY A 60 -0.56 -14.71 7.35
CA GLY A 60 -0.65 -13.78 8.47
C GLY A 60 0.70 -13.58 9.17
N TYR A 61 1.46 -14.66 9.39
CA TYR A 61 2.81 -14.58 9.98
C TYR A 61 3.80 -13.85 9.06
N GLU A 62 3.74 -14.09 7.75
CA GLU A 62 4.56 -13.37 6.77
C GLU A 62 4.21 -11.88 6.75
N ALA A 63 2.92 -11.54 6.78
CA ALA A 63 2.46 -10.16 6.86
C ALA A 63 3.00 -9.45 8.10
N GLU A 64 2.94 -10.11 9.25
CA GLU A 64 3.45 -9.57 10.50
C GLU A 64 4.97 -9.42 10.51
N THR A 65 5.69 -10.37 9.92
CA THR A 65 7.14 -10.28 9.72
C THR A 65 7.48 -9.02 8.92
N PHE A 66 6.78 -8.76 7.83
CA PHE A 66 6.99 -7.57 7.02
C PHE A 66 6.64 -6.27 7.75
N ARG A 67 5.53 -6.23 8.50
CA ARG A 67 5.19 -5.07 9.34
C ARG A 67 6.28 -4.78 10.38
N THR A 68 6.79 -5.82 11.04
CA THR A 68 7.87 -5.72 12.02
C THR A 68 9.14 -5.16 11.40
N ILE A 69 9.54 -5.65 10.22
CA ILE A 69 10.71 -5.14 9.50
C ILE A 69 10.50 -3.68 9.11
N LYS A 70 9.34 -3.32 8.54
CA LYS A 70 9.01 -1.93 8.16
C LYS A 70 9.04 -1.00 9.36
N ALA A 71 8.49 -1.40 10.51
CA ALA A 71 8.54 -0.64 11.75
C ALA A 71 9.97 -0.45 12.25
N ALA A 72 10.80 -1.50 12.23
CA ALA A 72 12.20 -1.44 12.64
C ALA A 72 13.04 -0.52 11.73
N LEU A 73 12.79 -0.55 10.41
CA LEU A 73 13.42 0.36 9.45
C LEU A 73 12.96 1.81 9.67
N ALA A 74 11.67 2.03 9.87
CA ALA A 74 11.11 3.35 10.14
C ALA A 74 11.65 3.94 11.45
N ALA A 75 11.84 3.12 12.49
CA ALA A 75 12.40 3.57 13.77
C ALA A 75 13.86 4.02 13.69
N ARG A 76 14.61 3.53 12.68
CA ARG A 76 16.02 3.87 12.46
C ARG A 76 16.22 5.00 11.46
N ARG A 77 15.15 5.52 10.85
CA ARG A 77 15.27 6.57 9.85
C ARG A 77 15.72 7.87 10.54
N GLU A 78 16.67 8.56 9.92
CA GLU A 78 16.97 9.94 10.30
C GLU A 78 15.71 10.79 10.10
N PRO A 79 15.35 11.69 11.03
CA PRO A 79 14.31 12.68 10.80
C PRO A 79 14.57 13.43 9.49
N LEU A 80 13.53 13.64 8.70
CA LEU A 80 13.64 14.51 7.53
C LEU A 80 13.80 15.96 8.01
N GLU A 81 14.78 16.66 7.44
CA GLU A 81 14.91 18.11 7.64
C GLU A 81 13.58 18.80 7.28
N PRO A 82 12.96 19.59 8.19
CA PRO A 82 11.66 20.21 7.96
C PRO A 82 11.58 21.00 6.64
N GLU A 83 12.67 21.67 6.28
CA GLU A 83 12.80 22.44 5.03
C GLU A 83 12.61 21.59 3.77
N SER A 84 12.93 20.28 3.83
CA SER A 84 12.74 19.39 2.69
C SER A 84 11.27 19.16 2.39
N VAL A 85 10.42 19.07 3.42
CA VAL A 85 8.97 18.94 3.24
C VAL A 85 8.38 20.23 2.67
N ASP A 86 8.85 21.39 3.15
CA ASP A 86 8.37 22.68 2.65
C ASP A 86 8.76 22.95 1.21
N ARG A 87 9.99 22.56 0.80
CA ARG A 87 10.42 22.58 -0.60
C ARG A 87 9.53 21.72 -1.48
N LEU A 88 9.21 20.49 -1.05
CA LEU A 88 8.33 19.60 -1.80
C LEU A 88 6.91 20.17 -1.94
N ARG A 89 6.36 20.78 -0.88
CA ARG A 89 5.04 21.45 -0.92
C ARG A 89 5.03 22.65 -1.86
N SER A 90 6.07 23.48 -1.79
CA SER A 90 6.22 24.65 -2.66
C SER A 90 6.28 24.25 -4.13
N PHE A 91 7.07 23.21 -4.44
CA PHE A 91 7.16 22.65 -5.78
C PHE A 91 5.83 22.06 -6.27
N GLY A 92 5.12 21.29 -5.45
CA GLY A 92 3.79 20.80 -5.80
C GLY A 92 2.82 21.94 -6.10
N SER A 93 2.91 23.04 -5.33
CA SER A 93 2.09 24.23 -5.54
C SER A 93 2.45 25.00 -6.82
N SER A 94 3.71 24.99 -7.27
CA SER A 94 4.09 25.62 -8.54
C SER A 94 3.57 24.85 -9.74
N LEU A 95 3.63 23.51 -9.70
CA LEU A 95 3.08 22.67 -10.78
C LEU A 95 1.59 22.90 -11.03
N MET A 96 0.80 23.13 -9.99
CA MET A 96 -0.64 23.42 -10.12
C MET A 96 -0.97 24.83 -10.61
N ARG A 97 -0.01 25.76 -10.56
CA ARG A 97 -0.17 27.14 -11.07
C ARG A 97 0.21 27.28 -12.53
N GLU A 98 1.03 26.36 -13.04
CA GLU A 98 1.52 26.33 -14.43
C GLU A 98 0.66 25.45 -15.36
N SER A 99 -0.40 24.83 -14.84
CA SER A 99 -1.38 23.98 -15.56
C SER A 99 -2.71 24.71 -15.80
#